data_AF-A0A1R1YI73-F1
#
_entry.id   AF-A0A1R1YI73-F1
#
_cell.length_a   1.000
_cell.length_b   1.000
_cell.length_c   1.000
_cell.angle_alpha   90.00
_cell.angle_beta   90.00
_cell.angle_gamma   90.00
#
_symmetry.space_group_name_H-M   'P 1'
#
loop_
_entity.id
_entity.type
_entity.pdbx_description
1 polymer ?
#
loop_
_entity_poly.entity_id
_entity_poly.type
_entity_poly.pdbx_seq_one_letter_code
_entity_poly.pdbx_strand_id
1 'polypeptide(L)'
;MNSQRISLNIPKSISRAALIRSAHPRSYIRYAAPKPAQILSRQYFSFKNLFKKKDSKPIINSSLILDENNLFHPLSKSPIKAIVEKGKTITEFGVCPVCEEECNSASENTSGNSPGKQAHKHKPTFECPDCGYPTHCSEEHWKKDLHHKKEVCGYLRTANEDEHDLRSGRRMVEFEFPSSQPQEMVVNFSNWDTFFYTRNFSTIKNNRALNHVSKILTYPITIGAILHSYSPFTRSNGLTNEGVKSLTALKTTVKEHDLARFDKNLASQITPIRIFILGARSEAMLPPLVYLQLHYLFPQTLINIYFVGPECIPSTDETRSTVSISSKLSLKYYKGLFHDLIWSFAPFDPYNDIFFMFNPGVGHPVTHSQWKPSIEKLLETKCAIFGTGFSQTDLDNDTNTLTSEHGDKLDWLLTPTKNPFSSLKKDFGLNDLRVWAMSNYGIYGFRGKLYEVKST
;
A
#
# COMPACT_ATOMS: atom_id res chain seq x y z
N MET A 1 15.91 -47.19 42.40
CA MET A 1 15.87 -48.48 43.12
C MET A 1 14.49 -49.09 42.93
N ASN A 2 14.45 -50.37 42.51
CA ASN A 2 13.29 -51.27 42.28
C ASN A 2 12.29 -50.82 41.19
N SER A 3 12.38 -51.31 39.94
CA SER A 3 12.06 -52.66 39.43
C SER A 3 10.56 -52.97 39.45
N GLN A 4 9.94 -53.03 38.26
CA GLN A 4 8.96 -54.07 37.94
C GLN A 4 8.88 -54.28 36.41
N ARG A 5 9.26 -55.50 36.00
CA ARG A 5 9.03 -56.11 34.69
C ARG A 5 7.62 -56.68 34.64
N ILE A 6 6.95 -56.57 33.50
CA ILE A 6 5.96 -57.58 33.05
C ILE A 6 6.18 -57.83 31.55
N SER A 7 6.24 -59.09 31.20
CA SER A 7 6.61 -59.66 29.90
C SER A 7 5.45 -60.44 29.29
N LEU A 8 5.31 -60.30 27.96
CA LEU A 8 4.91 -61.30 26.93
C LEU A 8 3.48 -61.87 26.96
N ASN A 9 2.72 -61.73 25.84
CA ASN A 9 2.65 -62.81 24.83
C ASN A 9 1.83 -62.43 23.57
N ILE A 10 2.28 -63.00 22.45
CA ILE A 10 1.79 -62.94 21.07
C ILE A 10 0.70 -64.01 20.83
N PRO A 11 -0.11 -63.90 19.76
CA PRO A 11 -0.20 -65.04 18.84
C PRO A 11 -0.03 -64.72 17.34
N LYS A 12 0.50 -65.75 16.68
CA LYS A 12 0.99 -65.93 15.29
C LYS A 12 -0.16 -65.99 14.26
N SER A 13 -0.06 -65.30 13.12
CA SER A 13 0.41 -65.73 11.76
C SER A 13 -0.55 -66.61 10.92
N ILE A 14 -0.92 -66.16 9.71
CA ILE A 14 -1.14 -66.90 8.42
C ILE A 14 -1.07 -65.84 7.29
N SER A 15 -0.01 -65.65 6.47
CA SER A 15 0.56 -66.38 5.32
C SER A 15 -0.25 -66.46 4.01
N ARG A 16 0.20 -65.74 2.96
CA ARG A 16 0.42 -66.12 1.52
C ARG A 16 0.37 -64.86 0.62
N ALA A 17 1.48 -64.33 0.12
CA ALA A 17 2.24 -64.75 -1.08
C ALA A 17 1.52 -64.50 -2.42
N ALA A 18 1.96 -63.46 -3.15
CA ALA A 18 1.95 -63.42 -4.62
C ALA A 18 3.02 -62.43 -5.14
N LEU A 19 4.07 -63.00 -5.73
CA LEU A 19 5.16 -62.36 -6.48
C LEU A 19 4.70 -62.21 -7.94
N ILE A 20 4.78 -61.02 -8.55
CA ILE A 20 4.98 -60.87 -10.01
C ILE A 20 5.95 -59.71 -10.29
N ARG A 21 6.91 -60.00 -11.17
CA ARG A 21 8.09 -59.24 -11.59
C ARG A 21 7.81 -58.17 -12.66
N SER A 22 8.77 -57.25 -12.79
CA SER A 22 9.18 -56.48 -14.00
C SER A 22 8.18 -55.43 -14.53
N ALA A 23 8.55 -54.25 -15.05
CA ALA A 23 9.79 -53.80 -15.69
C ALA A 23 9.88 -52.25 -15.65
N HIS A 24 11.07 -51.70 -15.49
CA HIS A 24 11.35 -50.26 -15.73
C HIS A 24 11.47 -49.94 -17.23
N PRO A 25 10.85 -48.86 -17.73
CA PRO A 25 11.39 -48.16 -18.88
C PRO A 25 12.37 -47.07 -18.42
N ARG A 26 13.67 -47.33 -18.64
CA ARG A 26 14.73 -46.31 -18.67
C ARG A 26 14.51 -45.42 -19.90
N SER A 27 14.00 -44.21 -19.72
CA SER A 27 14.11 -43.16 -20.73
C SER A 27 15.44 -42.41 -20.54
N TYR A 28 16.42 -42.72 -21.37
CA TYR A 28 17.64 -41.94 -21.51
C TYR A 28 17.33 -40.58 -22.14
N ILE A 29 17.22 -39.53 -21.32
CA ILE A 29 17.26 -38.15 -21.81
C ILE A 29 18.74 -37.78 -21.94
N ARG A 30 19.21 -37.65 -23.19
CA ARG A 30 20.53 -37.11 -23.50
C ARG A 30 20.56 -35.65 -23.06
N TYR A 31 21.42 -35.33 -22.10
CA TYR A 31 21.79 -33.95 -21.77
C TYR A 31 22.58 -33.34 -22.94
N ALA A 32 21.97 -32.42 -23.67
CA ALA A 32 22.70 -31.54 -24.57
C ALA A 32 23.34 -30.42 -23.76
N ALA A 33 24.65 -30.24 -23.89
CA ALA A 33 25.41 -29.19 -23.22
C ALA A 33 24.92 -27.79 -23.66
N PRO A 34 24.84 -26.79 -22.75
CA PRO A 34 24.47 -25.44 -23.14
C PRO A 34 25.63 -24.79 -23.92
N LYS A 35 25.33 -24.32 -25.14
CA LYS A 35 26.23 -23.45 -25.91
C LYS A 35 26.24 -22.03 -25.30
N PRO A 36 27.36 -21.28 -25.37
CA PRO A 36 27.43 -19.93 -24.81
C PRO A 36 26.47 -18.99 -25.54
N ALA A 37 25.62 -18.30 -24.79
CA ALA A 37 24.71 -17.30 -25.34
C ALA A 37 25.50 -16.09 -25.81
N GLN A 38 25.50 -15.87 -27.12
CA GLN A 38 26.00 -14.66 -27.75
C GLN A 38 25.08 -13.49 -27.43
N ILE A 39 25.71 -12.33 -27.22
CA ILE A 39 25.10 -11.02 -26.98
C ILE A 39 24.12 -10.72 -28.13
N LEU A 40 22.83 -10.64 -27.81
CA LEU A 40 21.82 -10.13 -28.73
C LEU A 40 21.36 -8.74 -28.28
N SER A 41 21.74 -7.80 -29.13
CA SER A 41 21.26 -6.43 -29.23
C SER A 41 19.75 -6.30 -29.11
N ARG A 42 19.31 -5.21 -28.45
CA ARG A 42 17.96 -4.63 -28.44
C ARG A 42 17.02 -5.17 -29.52
N GLN A 43 16.01 -5.93 -29.12
CA GLN A 43 14.82 -6.16 -29.94
C GLN A 43 13.60 -5.61 -29.22
N TYR A 44 13.08 -4.51 -29.77
CA TYR A 44 11.73 -4.03 -29.48
C TYR A 44 10.74 -5.05 -30.06
N PHE A 45 9.88 -5.62 -29.22
CA PHE A 45 8.79 -6.49 -29.68
C PHE A 45 7.76 -5.65 -30.43
N SER A 46 7.90 -5.59 -31.76
CA SER A 46 6.87 -5.12 -32.69
C SER A 46 6.14 -6.33 -33.26
N PHE A 47 4.92 -6.59 -32.77
CA PHE A 47 4.06 -7.62 -33.36
C PHE A 47 3.31 -7.02 -34.56
N LYS A 48 3.86 -7.23 -35.76
CA LYS A 48 3.08 -7.18 -37.01
C LYS A 48 3.35 -8.41 -37.89
N ASN A 49 2.26 -9.15 -38.09
CA ASN A 49 1.90 -10.03 -39.21
C ASN A 49 2.42 -11.48 -39.25
N LEU A 50 1.49 -12.41 -39.02
CA LEU A 50 1.32 -13.61 -39.86
C LEU A 50 -0.18 -14.04 -39.94
N PHE A 51 -0.87 -13.48 -40.93
CA PHE A 51 -2.10 -13.85 -41.68
C PHE A 51 -3.13 -14.88 -41.16
N LYS A 52 -4.41 -14.46 -41.05
CA LYS A 52 -5.51 -14.80 -42.00
C LYS A 52 -6.73 -13.89 -41.83
N LYS A 53 -7.26 -13.38 -42.95
CA LYS A 53 -8.42 -12.47 -43.06
C LYS A 53 -9.67 -13.00 -42.34
N LYS A 54 -10.20 -12.17 -41.44
CA LYS A 54 -11.63 -12.02 -41.17
C LYS A 54 -11.84 -10.53 -40.97
N ASP A 55 -12.79 -9.92 -41.68
CA ASP A 55 -13.06 -8.48 -41.61
C ASP A 55 -13.38 -8.08 -40.15
N SER A 56 -12.35 -7.67 -39.43
CA SER A 56 -12.48 -7.03 -38.14
C SER A 56 -12.68 -5.55 -38.43
N LYS A 57 -13.92 -5.09 -38.23
CA LYS A 57 -14.22 -3.67 -38.02
C LYS A 57 -13.11 -3.07 -37.12
N PRO A 58 -12.60 -1.86 -37.42
CA PRO A 58 -11.59 -1.26 -36.57
C PRO A 58 -12.12 -1.27 -35.14
N ILE A 59 -11.35 -1.82 -34.22
CA ILE A 59 -11.65 -1.75 -32.79
C ILE A 59 -11.73 -0.26 -32.49
N ILE A 60 -12.95 0.22 -32.29
CA ILE A 60 -13.24 1.61 -31.95
C ILE A 60 -12.42 1.87 -30.67
N ASN A 61 -11.45 2.79 -30.78
CA ASN A 61 -10.72 3.32 -29.64
C ASN A 61 -11.72 3.58 -28.52
N SER A 62 -11.38 3.18 -27.28
CA SER A 62 -12.10 3.66 -26.09
C SER A 62 -12.33 5.16 -26.27
N SER A 63 -13.59 5.56 -26.42
CA SER A 63 -13.94 6.91 -26.86
C SER A 63 -13.37 7.91 -25.85
N LEU A 64 -12.39 8.69 -26.28
CA LEU A 64 -11.87 9.82 -25.51
C LEU A 64 -13.07 10.68 -25.09
N ILE A 65 -13.30 10.80 -23.79
CA ILE A 65 -14.44 11.53 -23.20
C ILE A 65 -14.07 13.00 -23.05
N LEU A 66 -12.85 13.27 -22.62
CA LEU A 66 -12.34 14.62 -22.35
C LEU A 66 -10.95 14.83 -22.94
N ASP A 67 -10.68 16.04 -23.40
CA ASP A 67 -9.36 16.50 -23.85
C ASP A 67 -8.53 17.02 -22.66
N GLU A 68 -7.20 16.93 -22.75
CA GLU A 68 -6.27 17.42 -21.71
C GLU A 68 -6.41 18.91 -21.41
N ASN A 69 -6.87 19.70 -22.39
CA ASN A 69 -7.06 21.14 -22.25
C ASN A 69 -8.44 21.52 -21.65
N ASN A 70 -9.36 20.56 -21.51
CA ASN A 70 -10.73 20.82 -21.04
C ASN A 70 -11.18 19.83 -19.96
N LEU A 71 -10.44 19.80 -18.86
CA LEU A 71 -10.65 18.86 -17.76
C LEU A 71 -11.54 19.41 -16.64
N PHE A 72 -11.76 20.72 -16.60
CA PHE A 72 -12.56 21.32 -15.55
C PHE A 72 -14.04 21.35 -15.90
N HIS A 73 -14.83 20.63 -15.11
CA HIS A 73 -16.29 20.72 -15.14
C HIS A 73 -16.81 20.81 -13.71
N PRO A 74 -17.81 21.66 -13.42
CA PRO A 74 -18.56 21.56 -12.18
C PRO A 74 -19.11 20.15 -12.01
N LEU A 75 -19.10 19.62 -10.79
CA LEU A 75 -19.39 18.21 -10.52
C LEU A 75 -20.76 17.80 -11.06
N SER A 76 -21.78 18.65 -10.92
CA SER A 76 -23.13 18.41 -11.45
C SER A 76 -23.22 18.33 -12.98
N LYS A 77 -22.33 19.04 -13.70
CA LYS A 77 -22.32 19.17 -15.16
C LYS A 77 -21.26 18.31 -15.85
N SER A 78 -20.54 17.49 -15.07
CA SER A 78 -19.49 16.62 -15.61
C SER A 78 -20.06 15.63 -16.63
N PRO A 79 -19.37 15.38 -17.76
CA PRO A 79 -19.77 14.33 -18.70
C PRO A 79 -19.53 12.92 -18.12
N ILE A 80 -18.86 12.80 -16.98
CA ILE A 80 -18.52 11.52 -16.34
C ILE A 80 -19.49 11.27 -15.19
N LYS A 81 -20.32 10.23 -15.34
CA LYS A 81 -21.38 9.87 -14.37
C LYS A 81 -20.88 9.71 -12.93
N ALA A 82 -19.73 9.06 -12.74
CA ALA A 82 -19.15 8.84 -11.41
C ALA A 82 -18.80 10.15 -10.68
N ILE A 83 -18.42 11.21 -11.42
CA ILE A 83 -18.12 12.53 -10.84
C ILE A 83 -19.42 13.25 -10.46
N VAL A 84 -20.47 13.13 -11.28
CA VAL A 84 -21.81 13.64 -10.94
C VAL A 84 -22.35 12.97 -9.69
N GLU A 85 -22.22 11.65 -9.57
CA GLU A 85 -22.62 10.89 -8.38
C GLU A 85 -21.86 11.36 -7.13
N LYS A 86 -20.55 11.59 -7.24
CA LYS A 86 -19.74 12.18 -6.16
C LYS A 86 -20.28 13.55 -5.72
N GLY A 87 -20.62 14.42 -6.67
CA GLY A 87 -21.24 15.72 -6.39
C GLY A 87 -22.54 15.58 -5.60
N LYS A 88 -23.40 14.64 -5.99
CA LYS A 88 -24.65 14.35 -5.26
C LYS A 88 -24.40 13.87 -3.85
N THR A 89 -23.45 12.96 -3.64
CA THR A 89 -23.09 12.49 -2.29
C THR A 89 -22.63 13.66 -1.40
N ILE A 90 -21.83 14.58 -1.93
CA ILE A 90 -21.41 15.76 -1.16
C ILE A 90 -22.60 16.67 -0.87
N THR A 91 -23.50 16.90 -1.81
CA THR A 91 -24.72 17.67 -1.56
C THR A 91 -25.68 16.97 -0.58
N GLU A 92 -25.64 15.65 -0.46
CA GLU A 92 -26.50 14.88 0.44
C GLU A 92 -25.96 14.80 1.87
N PHE A 93 -24.64 14.62 2.04
CA PHE A 93 -24.00 14.33 3.33
C PHE A 93 -23.00 15.39 3.77
N GLY A 94 -22.66 16.34 2.90
CA GLY A 94 -21.70 17.40 3.17
C GLY A 94 -22.22 18.48 4.12
N VAL A 95 -21.30 19.28 4.63
CA VAL A 95 -21.56 20.39 5.55
C VAL A 95 -21.15 21.72 4.91
N CYS A 96 -21.97 22.75 5.08
CA CYS A 96 -21.59 24.13 4.74
C CYS A 96 -20.77 24.74 5.90
N PRO A 97 -19.54 25.21 5.65
CA PRO A 97 -18.66 25.75 6.71
C PRO A 97 -19.27 26.92 7.49
N VAL A 98 -19.84 27.90 6.78
CA VAL A 98 -20.43 29.10 7.38
C VAL A 98 -21.63 28.77 8.26
N CYS A 99 -22.49 27.83 7.81
CA CYS A 99 -23.61 27.37 8.64
C CYS A 99 -23.11 26.74 9.93
N GLU A 100 -22.07 25.91 9.86
CA GLU A 100 -21.51 25.24 11.03
C GLU A 100 -20.88 26.22 12.02
N GLU A 101 -20.13 27.22 11.54
CA GLU A 101 -19.58 28.28 12.37
C GLU A 101 -20.68 29.08 13.08
N GLU A 102 -21.71 29.50 12.34
CA GLU A 102 -22.88 30.21 12.91
C GLU A 102 -23.63 29.33 13.95
N CYS A 103 -23.69 28.01 13.75
CA CYS A 103 -24.25 27.06 14.73
C CYS A 103 -23.42 27.01 16.02
N ASN A 104 -22.09 26.91 15.89
CA ASN A 104 -21.18 26.78 17.03
C ASN A 104 -21.15 28.07 17.86
N SER A 105 -21.09 29.23 17.21
CA SER A 105 -21.16 30.54 17.89
C SER A 105 -22.49 30.78 18.59
N ALA A 106 -23.59 30.24 18.08
CA ALA A 106 -24.88 30.30 18.76
C ALA A 106 -24.93 29.41 20.02
N SER A 107 -24.24 28.25 19.99
CA SER A 107 -24.19 27.31 21.12
C SER A 107 -23.34 27.82 22.29
N GLU A 108 -22.27 28.57 22.04
CA GLU A 108 -21.40 29.10 23.10
C GLU A 108 -22.01 30.28 23.86
N ASN A 109 -22.92 31.03 23.22
CA ASN A 109 -23.53 32.24 23.79
C ASN A 109 -24.82 31.99 24.59
N THR A 110 -25.26 30.74 24.74
CA THR A 110 -26.46 30.39 25.53
C THR A 110 -26.16 29.34 26.60
N SER A 111 -25.75 29.81 27.78
CA SER A 111 -25.81 29.08 29.06
C SER A 111 -27.23 29.11 29.66
N GLY A 112 -28.25 28.91 28.82
CA GLY A 112 -29.65 28.96 29.23
C GLY A 112 -30.51 28.04 28.39
N ASN A 113 -31.14 27.06 29.03
CA ASN A 113 -32.15 26.18 28.45
C ASN A 113 -33.21 26.99 27.69
N SER A 114 -33.10 27.03 26.37
CA SER A 114 -34.18 27.45 25.47
C SER A 114 -34.27 26.43 24.34
N PRO A 115 -35.42 25.73 24.19
CA PRO A 115 -35.60 24.81 23.09
C PRO A 115 -35.87 25.61 21.81
N GLY A 116 -35.01 25.45 20.79
CA GLY A 116 -35.39 25.74 19.41
C GLY A 116 -34.92 27.09 18.83
N LYS A 117 -33.62 27.22 18.58
CA LYS A 117 -33.15 27.67 17.27
C LYS A 117 -32.20 26.60 16.75
N GLN A 118 -32.75 25.63 16.03
CA GLN A 118 -31.95 24.69 15.25
C GLN A 118 -31.23 25.52 14.19
N ALA A 119 -30.02 25.96 14.50
CA ALA A 119 -29.17 26.61 13.52
C ALA A 119 -29.08 25.66 12.32
N HIS A 120 -29.51 26.17 11.16
CA HIS A 120 -29.85 25.33 10.04
C HIS A 120 -28.59 24.66 9.48
N LYS A 121 -28.46 23.34 9.64
CA LYS A 121 -27.50 22.52 8.90
C LYS A 121 -27.97 22.42 7.45
N HIS A 122 -27.86 23.51 6.71
CA HIS A 122 -28.14 23.49 5.28
C HIS A 122 -27.02 22.75 4.56
N LYS A 123 -27.42 21.86 3.67
CA LYS A 123 -26.49 21.05 2.88
C LYS A 123 -25.82 21.91 1.81
N PRO A 124 -24.59 21.58 1.40
CA PRO A 124 -23.91 22.35 0.37
C PRO A 124 -24.50 22.05 -1.01
N THR A 125 -25.34 22.96 -1.51
CA THR A 125 -26.01 22.87 -2.82
C THR A 125 -25.40 23.84 -3.84
N PHE A 126 -24.71 24.88 -3.39
CA PHE A 126 -24.04 25.86 -4.23
C PHE A 126 -22.66 25.35 -4.67
N GLU A 127 -22.50 25.16 -5.99
CA GLU A 127 -21.23 24.81 -6.61
C GLU A 127 -20.35 26.04 -6.80
N CYS A 128 -19.13 25.98 -6.27
CA CYS A 128 -18.16 27.05 -6.46
C CYS A 128 -17.76 27.13 -7.95
N PRO A 129 -17.82 28.32 -8.59
CA PRO A 129 -17.47 28.46 -9.99
C PRO A 129 -15.99 28.18 -10.28
N ASP A 130 -15.11 28.40 -9.28
CA ASP A 130 -13.66 28.26 -9.45
C ASP A 130 -13.20 26.81 -9.28
N CYS A 131 -13.69 26.08 -8.27
CA CYS A 131 -13.28 24.69 -8.03
C CYS A 131 -14.28 23.62 -8.49
N GLY A 132 -15.52 24.01 -8.79
CA GLY A 132 -16.57 23.13 -9.32
C GLY A 132 -17.23 22.20 -8.30
N TYR A 133 -16.81 22.22 -7.03
CA TYR A 133 -17.40 21.42 -5.96
C TYR A 133 -18.59 22.13 -5.31
N PRO A 134 -19.64 21.40 -4.88
CA PRO A 134 -20.69 21.93 -4.02
C PRO A 134 -20.14 22.14 -2.61
N THR A 135 -19.82 23.39 -2.25
CA THR A 135 -19.09 23.72 -1.01
C THR A 135 -19.96 24.45 0.01
N HIS A 136 -20.97 25.20 -0.44
CA HIS A 136 -21.80 26.05 0.42
C HIS A 136 -23.28 25.81 0.16
N CYS A 137 -24.16 26.19 1.07
CA CYS A 137 -25.61 26.10 0.86
C CYS A 137 -26.16 27.23 -0.04
N SER A 138 -25.45 28.35 -0.15
CA SER A 138 -25.84 29.51 -0.93
C SER A 138 -24.62 30.29 -1.43
N GLU A 139 -24.84 31.13 -2.44
CA GLU A 139 -23.82 32.05 -2.96
C GLU A 139 -23.36 33.06 -1.90
N GLU A 140 -24.26 33.50 -1.03
CA GLU A 140 -23.94 34.43 0.06
C GLU A 140 -22.95 33.82 1.04
N HIS A 141 -23.15 32.55 1.42
CA HIS A 141 -22.25 31.83 2.32
C HIS A 141 -20.88 31.61 1.67
N TRP A 142 -20.87 31.24 0.39
CA TRP A 142 -19.62 31.16 -0.38
C TRP A 142 -18.88 32.50 -0.48
N LYS A 143 -19.61 33.61 -0.60
CA LYS A 143 -19.00 34.96 -0.62
C LYS A 143 -18.35 35.33 0.71
N LYS A 144 -18.99 34.96 1.83
CA LYS A 144 -18.50 35.19 3.20
C LYS A 144 -17.27 34.36 3.55
N ASP A 145 -17.17 33.11 3.05
CA ASP A 145 -16.05 32.22 3.37
C ASP A 145 -14.74 32.62 2.66
N LEU A 146 -13.89 33.36 3.38
CA LEU A 146 -12.55 33.74 2.92
C LEU A 146 -11.55 32.58 3.00
N HIS A 147 -11.75 31.61 3.90
CA HIS A 147 -10.86 30.47 4.06
C HIS A 147 -10.95 29.54 2.85
N HIS A 148 -12.17 29.26 2.37
CA HIS A 148 -12.38 28.52 1.14
C HIS A 148 -11.64 29.18 -0.04
N LYS A 149 -11.80 30.49 -0.23
CA LYS A 149 -11.16 31.21 -1.33
C LYS A 149 -9.63 31.18 -1.29
N LYS A 150 -9.04 31.28 -0.09
CA LYS A 150 -7.58 31.38 0.08
C LYS A 150 -6.87 30.03 0.10
N GLU A 151 -7.44 29.04 0.79
CA GLU A 151 -6.71 27.81 1.14
C GLU A 151 -7.29 26.56 0.50
N VAL A 152 -8.61 26.43 0.40
CA VAL A 152 -9.26 25.16 0.02
C VAL A 152 -9.56 25.09 -1.49
N CYS A 153 -10.04 26.19 -2.07
CA CYS A 153 -10.55 26.26 -3.45
C CYS A 153 -9.53 25.77 -4.48
N GLY A 154 -8.27 26.22 -4.40
CA GLY A 154 -7.22 25.80 -5.33
C GLY A 154 -6.96 24.29 -5.30
N TYR A 155 -6.95 23.68 -4.11
CA TYR A 155 -6.74 22.22 -4.02
C TYR A 155 -7.96 21.42 -4.49
N LEU A 156 -9.18 21.90 -4.21
CA LEU A 156 -10.40 21.29 -4.76
C LEU A 156 -10.43 21.39 -6.28
N ARG A 157 -9.94 22.51 -6.85
CA ARG A 157 -9.81 22.69 -8.30
C ARG A 157 -8.84 21.67 -8.89
N THR A 158 -7.66 21.51 -8.30
CA THR A 158 -6.71 20.45 -8.71
C THR A 158 -7.33 19.06 -8.60
N ALA A 159 -8.02 18.76 -7.50
CA ALA A 159 -8.68 17.47 -7.33
C ALA A 159 -9.80 17.23 -8.36
N ASN A 160 -10.52 18.29 -8.75
CA ASN A 160 -11.52 18.22 -9.82
C ASN A 160 -10.87 17.82 -11.15
N GLU A 161 -9.83 18.56 -11.56
CA GLU A 161 -9.13 18.32 -12.82
C GLU A 161 -8.43 16.96 -12.84
N ASP A 162 -7.78 16.57 -11.74
CA ASP A 162 -7.11 15.27 -11.60
C ASP A 162 -8.10 14.10 -11.75
N GLU A 163 -9.30 14.18 -11.17
CA GLU A 163 -10.32 13.12 -11.26
C GLU A 163 -10.96 13.03 -12.64
N HIS A 164 -11.18 14.17 -13.32
CA HIS A 164 -11.63 14.21 -14.71
C HIS A 164 -10.57 13.66 -15.65
N ASP A 165 -9.30 13.97 -15.41
CA ASP A 165 -8.19 13.47 -16.20
C ASP A 165 -8.06 11.95 -16.08
N LEU A 166 -8.15 11.41 -14.86
CA LEU A 166 -8.13 9.97 -14.59
C LEU A 166 -9.26 9.20 -15.29
N ARG A 167 -10.37 9.88 -15.61
CA ARG A 167 -11.56 9.30 -16.25
C ARG A 167 -11.81 9.83 -17.66
N SER A 168 -10.88 10.60 -18.21
CA SER A 168 -10.99 11.21 -19.55
C SER A 168 -10.95 10.18 -20.67
N GLY A 169 -10.42 8.98 -20.41
CA GLY A 169 -10.18 7.96 -21.43
C GLY A 169 -8.92 8.20 -22.27
N ARG A 170 -8.11 9.23 -21.95
CA ARG A 170 -6.81 9.42 -22.60
C ARG A 170 -5.82 8.33 -22.22
N ARG A 171 -4.81 8.12 -23.05
CA ARG A 171 -3.66 7.27 -22.71
C ARG A 171 -2.76 8.00 -21.71
N MET A 172 -2.57 7.41 -20.54
CA MET A 172 -1.69 7.93 -19.49
C MET A 172 -0.29 7.38 -19.64
N VAL A 173 0.57 8.13 -20.34
CA VAL A 173 1.99 7.79 -20.53
C VAL A 173 2.75 7.77 -19.21
N GLU A 174 2.26 8.48 -18.20
CA GLU A 174 2.81 8.51 -16.84
C GLU A 174 2.66 7.18 -16.09
N PHE A 175 1.74 6.30 -16.52
CA PHE A 175 1.59 4.94 -15.98
C PHE A 175 2.42 3.90 -16.72
N GLU A 176 3.19 4.32 -17.73
CA GLU A 176 4.17 3.46 -18.40
C GLU A 176 5.46 3.39 -17.57
N PHE A 177 5.42 2.54 -16.54
CA PHE A 177 6.53 2.42 -15.60
C PHE A 177 7.74 1.67 -16.19
N PRO A 178 8.97 2.07 -15.82
CA PRO A 178 10.19 1.45 -16.32
C PRO A 178 10.35 0.00 -15.82
N SER A 179 11.02 -0.82 -16.62
CA SER A 179 11.39 -2.19 -16.27
C SER A 179 12.59 -2.22 -15.30
N SER A 180 13.22 -3.38 -15.16
CA SER A 180 14.50 -3.52 -14.45
C SER A 180 15.57 -2.60 -15.04
N GLN A 181 16.49 -2.17 -14.18
CA GLN A 181 17.66 -1.38 -14.54
C GLN A 181 18.95 -2.19 -14.34
N PRO A 182 20.06 -1.81 -15.01
CA PRO A 182 21.38 -2.38 -14.74
C PRO A 182 21.77 -2.22 -13.27
N GLN A 183 22.51 -3.19 -12.72
CA GLN A 183 22.92 -3.18 -11.31
C GLN A 183 23.85 -2.01 -10.95
N GLU A 184 24.54 -1.45 -11.94
CA GLU A 184 25.44 -0.30 -11.79
C GLU A 184 24.68 1.02 -11.55
N MET A 185 23.40 1.09 -11.94
CA MET A 185 22.58 2.28 -11.76
C MET A 185 22.06 2.34 -10.32
N VAL A 186 22.48 3.40 -9.61
CA VAL A 186 22.06 3.64 -8.22
C VAL A 186 20.71 4.36 -8.19
N VAL A 187 19.78 3.84 -7.39
CA VAL A 187 18.49 4.51 -7.11
C VAL A 187 18.66 5.51 -5.98
N ASN A 188 18.18 6.73 -6.20
CA ASN A 188 18.15 7.78 -5.19
C ASN A 188 16.75 7.85 -4.55
N PHE A 189 16.70 7.79 -3.21
CA PHE A 189 15.44 7.79 -2.46
C PHE A 189 15.12 9.11 -1.73
N SER A 190 15.81 10.21 -2.05
CA SER A 190 15.64 11.49 -1.34
C SER A 190 14.26 12.12 -1.52
N ASN A 191 13.67 12.04 -2.72
CA ASN A 191 12.32 12.53 -3.02
C ASN A 191 11.80 11.86 -4.32
N TRP A 192 10.55 12.17 -4.69
CA TRP A 192 9.94 11.65 -5.92
C TRP A 192 10.72 12.00 -7.19
N ASP A 193 11.21 13.23 -7.32
CA ASP A 193 11.86 13.69 -8.55
C ASP A 193 13.19 12.95 -8.80
N THR A 194 14.03 12.83 -7.76
CA THR A 194 15.30 12.09 -7.87
C THR A 194 15.06 10.61 -8.07
N PHE A 195 14.01 10.06 -7.45
CA PHE A 195 13.62 8.67 -7.65
C PHE A 195 13.18 8.41 -9.10
N PHE A 196 12.28 9.22 -9.65
CA PHE A 196 11.82 9.08 -11.03
C PHE A 196 12.94 9.22 -12.04
N TYR A 197 13.84 10.19 -11.83
CA TYR A 197 15.02 10.38 -12.68
C TYR A 197 15.93 9.15 -12.64
N THR A 198 16.34 8.68 -11.45
CA THR A 198 17.29 7.56 -11.32
C THR A 198 16.72 6.22 -11.76
N ARG A 199 15.39 6.02 -11.63
CA ARG A 199 14.68 4.83 -12.14
C ARG A 199 14.30 4.91 -13.62
N ASN A 200 14.64 6.00 -14.31
CA ASN A 200 14.34 6.21 -15.73
C ASN A 200 12.83 6.14 -16.04
N PHE A 201 12.01 6.78 -15.20
CA PHE A 201 10.60 7.02 -15.52
C PHE A 201 10.47 8.00 -16.67
N SER A 202 9.37 7.91 -17.42
CA SER A 202 8.99 8.91 -18.41
C SER A 202 8.99 10.31 -17.77
N THR A 203 9.48 11.31 -18.51
CA THR A 203 9.57 12.68 -17.99
C THR A 203 8.19 13.18 -17.55
N ILE A 204 8.02 13.35 -16.24
CA ILE A 204 6.80 13.90 -15.64
C ILE A 204 6.85 15.42 -15.80
N LYS A 205 6.01 15.96 -16.68
CA LYS A 205 6.02 17.39 -17.02
C LYS A 205 5.12 18.24 -16.12
N ASN A 206 4.03 17.65 -15.62
CA ASN A 206 2.95 18.38 -14.97
C ASN A 206 2.71 17.83 -13.55
N ASN A 207 2.32 18.71 -12.63
CA ASN A 207 1.97 18.33 -11.25
C ASN A 207 0.83 17.29 -11.18
N ARG A 208 -0.10 17.33 -12.14
CA ARG A 208 -1.19 16.35 -12.25
C ARG A 208 -0.70 14.92 -12.50
N ALA A 209 0.21 14.74 -13.45
CA ALA A 209 0.84 13.44 -13.68
C ALA A 209 1.64 12.98 -12.46
N LEU A 210 2.31 13.91 -11.75
CA LEU A 210 3.02 13.63 -10.50
C LEU A 210 2.05 13.16 -9.39
N ASN A 211 0.89 13.79 -9.25
CA ASN A 211 -0.16 13.38 -8.31
C ASN A 211 -0.67 11.97 -8.62
N HIS A 212 -0.93 11.67 -9.89
CA HIS A 212 -1.41 10.36 -10.33
C HIS A 212 -0.39 9.25 -10.04
N VAL A 213 0.87 9.46 -10.43
CA VAL A 213 1.94 8.47 -10.28
C VAL A 213 2.30 8.27 -8.81
N SER A 214 2.46 9.36 -8.04
CA SER A 214 2.79 9.26 -6.61
C SER A 214 1.70 8.55 -5.81
N LYS A 215 0.41 8.74 -6.15
CA LYS A 215 -0.71 8.07 -5.47
C LYS A 215 -0.67 6.54 -5.63
N ILE A 216 -0.27 6.05 -6.79
CA ILE A 216 -0.19 4.61 -7.07
C ILE A 216 1.09 4.00 -6.50
N LEU A 217 2.21 4.71 -6.61
CA LEU A 217 3.52 4.20 -6.23
C LEU A 217 3.86 4.38 -4.74
N THR A 218 3.12 5.21 -4.00
CA THR A 218 3.44 5.54 -2.60
C THR A 218 3.66 4.30 -1.73
N TYR A 219 2.81 3.27 -1.84
CA TYR A 219 2.92 2.07 -1.02
C TYR A 219 4.13 1.20 -1.38
N PRO A 220 4.28 0.68 -2.62
CA PRO A 220 5.43 -0.15 -2.96
C PRO A 220 6.77 0.58 -2.83
N ILE A 221 6.84 1.88 -3.13
CA ILE A 221 8.09 2.63 -3.03
C ILE A 221 8.43 2.96 -1.59
N THR A 222 7.47 3.19 -0.70
CA THR A 222 7.73 3.33 0.75
C THR A 222 8.34 2.04 1.32
N ILE A 223 7.78 0.88 0.96
CA ILE A 223 8.32 -0.44 1.34
C ILE A 223 9.77 -0.58 0.83
N GLY A 224 9.98 -0.28 -0.44
CA GLY A 224 11.29 -0.33 -1.07
C GLY A 224 12.30 0.59 -0.39
N ALA A 225 11.91 1.83 -0.12
CA ALA A 225 12.75 2.82 0.54
C ALA A 225 13.23 2.37 1.94
N ILE A 226 12.41 1.64 2.69
CA ILE A 226 12.81 1.11 4.00
C ILE A 226 13.83 -0.03 3.86
N LEU A 227 13.53 -1.00 2.97
CA LEU A 227 14.35 -2.19 2.79
C LEU A 227 15.64 -1.93 2.00
N HIS A 228 15.71 -0.85 1.23
CA HIS A 228 16.86 -0.59 0.36
C HIS A 228 18.12 -0.19 1.12
N SER A 229 19.29 -0.53 0.56
CA SER A 229 20.59 -0.17 1.16
C SER A 229 20.77 1.35 1.27
N TYR A 230 20.36 2.10 0.24
CA TYR A 230 20.36 3.57 0.21
C TYR A 230 19.04 4.18 0.73
N SER A 231 18.49 3.61 1.80
CA SER A 231 17.28 4.11 2.45
C SER A 231 17.42 5.59 2.85
N PRO A 232 16.37 6.41 2.70
CA PRO A 232 16.39 7.80 3.15
C PRO A 232 16.28 7.92 4.69
N PHE A 233 15.94 6.82 5.36
CA PHE A 233 15.82 6.73 6.81
C PHE A 233 17.18 6.38 7.41
N THR A 234 17.83 7.39 7.96
CA THR A 234 19.15 7.31 8.61
C THR A 234 19.04 7.75 10.06
N ARG A 235 20.12 7.65 10.83
CA ARG A 235 20.15 8.12 12.23
C ARG A 235 19.87 9.62 12.35
N SER A 236 20.19 10.41 11.33
CA SER A 236 19.84 11.84 11.29
C SER A 236 18.37 12.08 10.96
N ASN A 237 17.71 11.11 10.32
CA ASN A 237 16.34 11.19 9.83
C ASN A 237 15.42 10.24 10.60
N GLY A 238 15.56 10.19 11.92
CA GLY A 238 14.64 9.51 12.84
C GLY A 238 14.90 8.03 13.11
N LEU A 239 15.85 7.37 12.43
CA LEU A 239 16.13 5.96 12.68
C LEU A 239 16.84 5.79 14.03
N THR A 240 16.28 4.95 14.91
CA THR A 240 16.84 4.69 16.24
C THR A 240 17.93 3.62 16.18
N ASN A 241 18.63 3.39 17.30
CA ASN A 241 19.61 2.29 17.39
C ASN A 241 18.97 0.91 17.16
N GLU A 242 17.76 0.69 17.71
CA GLU A 242 17.01 -0.55 17.49
C GLU A 242 16.49 -0.65 16.06
N GLY A 243 16.15 0.49 15.44
CA GLY A 243 15.86 0.62 14.02
C GLY A 243 17.02 0.18 13.13
N VAL A 244 18.22 0.69 13.41
CA VAL A 244 19.44 0.30 12.68
C VAL A 244 19.68 -1.20 12.79
N LYS A 245 19.57 -1.80 13.98
CA LYS A 245 19.75 -3.25 14.17
C LYS A 245 18.74 -4.06 13.34
N SER A 246 17.45 -3.71 13.46
CA SER A 246 16.36 -4.43 12.78
C SER A 246 16.44 -4.31 11.25
N LEU A 247 16.69 -3.11 10.73
CA LEU A 247 16.84 -2.91 9.28
C LEU A 247 18.14 -3.49 8.73
N THR A 248 19.22 -3.52 9.51
CA THR A 248 20.49 -4.13 9.08
C THR A 248 20.34 -5.64 8.94
N ALA A 249 19.59 -6.30 9.83
CA ALA A 249 19.24 -7.71 9.71
C ALA A 249 18.52 -8.00 8.38
N LEU A 250 17.40 -7.31 8.13
CA LEU A 250 16.63 -7.46 6.88
C LEU A 250 17.47 -7.14 5.62
N LYS A 251 18.29 -6.08 5.65
CA LYS A 251 19.17 -5.72 4.53
C LYS A 251 20.27 -6.76 4.29
N THR A 252 20.71 -7.47 5.32
CA THR A 252 21.68 -8.56 5.20
C THR A 252 21.03 -9.73 4.47
N THR A 253 19.81 -10.11 4.86
CA THR A 253 19.00 -11.10 4.14
C THR A 253 18.84 -10.72 2.66
N VAL A 254 18.47 -9.48 2.35
CA VAL A 254 18.39 -9.00 0.95
C VAL A 254 19.70 -9.24 0.18
N LYS A 255 20.85 -8.95 0.80
CA LYS A 255 22.17 -9.19 0.19
C LYS A 255 22.50 -10.68 0.04
N GLU A 256 22.09 -11.53 0.96
CA GLU A 256 22.26 -12.98 0.84
C GLU A 256 21.53 -13.51 -0.40
N HIS A 257 20.34 -12.97 -0.71
CA HIS A 257 19.65 -13.29 -1.97
C HIS A 257 20.44 -12.90 -3.22
N ASP A 258 21.12 -11.75 -3.20
CA ASP A 258 21.97 -11.33 -4.32
C ASP A 258 23.16 -12.28 -4.51
N LEU A 259 23.77 -12.71 -3.40
CA LEU A 259 24.93 -13.63 -3.40
C LEU A 259 24.57 -15.05 -3.82
N ALA A 260 23.37 -15.52 -3.48
CA ALA A 260 22.93 -16.87 -3.82
C ALA A 260 22.79 -17.15 -5.31
N ARG A 261 22.77 -16.11 -6.15
CA ARG A 261 22.91 -16.28 -7.60
C ARG A 261 24.21 -17.03 -7.97
N PHE A 262 25.25 -16.88 -7.15
CA PHE A 262 26.58 -17.45 -7.39
C PHE A 262 26.86 -18.69 -6.54
N ASP A 263 26.13 -18.89 -5.43
CA ASP A 263 26.30 -20.03 -4.52
C ASP A 263 25.03 -20.90 -4.47
N LYS A 264 25.14 -22.13 -4.98
CA LYS A 264 24.04 -23.10 -4.99
C LYS A 264 23.62 -23.57 -3.59
N ASN A 265 24.55 -23.63 -2.64
CA ASN A 265 24.25 -24.03 -1.27
C ASN A 265 23.39 -22.95 -0.60
N LEU A 266 23.79 -21.68 -0.74
CA LEU A 266 23.03 -20.55 -0.24
C LEU A 266 21.66 -20.44 -0.93
N ALA A 267 21.60 -20.64 -2.25
CA ALA A 267 20.34 -20.64 -3.01
C ALA A 267 19.32 -21.66 -2.52
N SER A 268 19.77 -22.79 -1.97
CA SER A 268 18.90 -23.85 -1.44
C SER A 268 18.37 -23.54 -0.03
N GLN A 269 19.04 -22.62 0.68
CA GLN A 269 18.69 -22.24 2.06
C GLN A 269 17.86 -20.95 2.13
N ILE A 270 17.83 -20.16 1.06
CA ILE A 270 17.09 -18.92 1.03
C ILE A 270 15.59 -19.13 1.20
N THR A 271 15.04 -18.38 2.15
CA THR A 271 13.61 -18.21 2.34
C THR A 271 13.16 -16.88 1.75
N PRO A 272 11.94 -16.78 1.19
CA PRO A 272 11.43 -15.50 0.73
C PRO A 272 11.25 -14.50 1.88
N ILE A 273 11.59 -13.24 1.62
CA ILE A 273 11.21 -12.14 2.50
C ILE A 273 9.69 -11.99 2.45
N ARG A 274 9.03 -12.03 3.61
CA ARG A 274 7.58 -11.91 3.74
C ARG A 274 7.23 -10.51 4.21
N ILE A 275 6.51 -9.78 3.37
CA ILE A 275 6.06 -8.42 3.64
C ILE A 275 4.57 -8.48 3.93
N PHE A 276 4.19 -8.26 5.19
CA PHE A 276 2.81 -8.27 5.63
C PHE A 276 2.25 -6.86 5.59
N ILE A 277 1.20 -6.64 4.81
CA ILE A 277 0.45 -5.38 4.76
C ILE A 277 -0.87 -5.62 5.48
N LEU A 278 -0.99 -5.07 6.69
CA LEU A 278 -2.13 -5.27 7.58
C LEU A 278 -3.15 -4.14 7.44
N GLY A 279 -4.42 -4.49 7.59
CA GLY A 279 -5.53 -3.57 7.34
C GLY A 279 -5.57 -3.12 5.88
N ALA A 280 -5.07 -3.96 4.96
CA ALA A 280 -4.92 -3.60 3.56
C ALA A 280 -6.28 -3.31 2.90
N ARG A 281 -6.37 -2.12 2.30
CA ARG A 281 -7.53 -1.62 1.56
C ARG A 281 -7.07 -1.14 0.19
N SER A 282 -6.68 0.13 0.11
CA SER A 282 -6.19 0.77 -1.11
C SER A 282 -5.00 0.02 -1.71
N GLU A 283 -4.13 -0.53 -0.86
CA GLU A 283 -2.93 -1.29 -1.23
C GLU A 283 -3.29 -2.59 -1.96
N ALA A 284 -4.30 -3.31 -1.45
CA ALA A 284 -4.78 -4.54 -2.06
C ALA A 284 -5.55 -4.29 -3.37
N MET A 285 -6.15 -3.11 -3.54
CA MET A 285 -6.92 -2.72 -4.73
C MET A 285 -6.06 -2.17 -5.88
N LEU A 286 -4.76 -1.91 -5.65
CA LEU A 286 -3.88 -1.47 -6.72
C LEU A 286 -3.73 -2.55 -7.81
N PRO A 287 -3.55 -2.16 -9.08
CA PRO A 287 -3.22 -3.12 -10.13
C PRO A 287 -1.97 -3.93 -9.73
N PRO A 288 -2.02 -5.29 -9.73
CA PRO A 288 -0.93 -6.11 -9.22
C PRO A 288 0.45 -5.83 -9.85
N LEU A 289 0.48 -5.41 -11.12
CA LEU A 289 1.70 -5.05 -11.84
C LEU A 289 2.43 -3.84 -11.27
N VAL A 290 1.75 -2.98 -10.50
CA VAL A 290 2.38 -1.84 -9.81
C VAL A 290 3.48 -2.32 -8.85
N TYR A 291 3.26 -3.47 -8.20
CA TYR A 291 4.24 -4.07 -7.29
C TYR A 291 5.50 -4.61 -7.98
N LEU A 292 5.53 -4.70 -9.32
CA LEU A 292 6.78 -4.93 -10.05
C LEU A 292 7.81 -3.83 -9.79
N GLN A 293 7.38 -2.60 -9.52
CA GLN A 293 8.32 -1.52 -9.19
C GLN A 293 9.08 -1.81 -7.89
N LEU A 294 8.46 -2.47 -6.91
CA LEU A 294 9.18 -2.97 -5.73
C LEU A 294 10.16 -4.09 -6.11
N HIS A 295 9.74 -5.05 -6.94
CA HIS A 295 10.62 -6.12 -7.40
C HIS A 295 11.83 -5.62 -8.19
N TYR A 296 11.69 -4.57 -9.00
CA TYR A 296 12.81 -3.99 -9.75
C TYR A 296 13.86 -3.30 -8.87
N LEU A 297 13.50 -2.93 -7.63
CA LEU A 297 14.47 -2.47 -6.62
C LEU A 297 15.28 -3.64 -6.03
N PHE A 298 14.78 -4.87 -6.12
CA PHE A 298 15.36 -6.08 -5.53
C PHE A 298 15.32 -7.26 -6.52
N PRO A 299 16.09 -7.21 -7.63
CA PRO A 299 15.91 -8.12 -8.76
C PRO A 299 16.26 -9.59 -8.46
N GLN A 300 17.06 -9.89 -7.43
CA GLN A 300 17.37 -11.27 -7.02
C GLN A 300 16.61 -11.75 -5.79
N THR A 301 15.98 -10.84 -5.06
CA THR A 301 15.28 -11.16 -3.82
C THR A 301 13.94 -11.83 -4.12
N LEU A 302 13.63 -12.90 -3.38
CA LEU A 302 12.33 -13.55 -3.40
C LEU A 302 11.43 -12.81 -2.41
N ILE A 303 10.33 -12.24 -2.90
CA ILE A 303 9.43 -11.40 -2.13
C ILE A 303 8.02 -12.00 -2.19
N ASN A 304 7.44 -12.22 -1.01
CA ASN A 304 6.03 -12.56 -0.86
C ASN A 304 5.32 -11.43 -0.12
N ILE A 305 4.36 -10.79 -0.77
CA ILE A 305 3.53 -9.75 -0.15
C ILE A 305 2.23 -10.38 0.32
N TYR A 306 1.93 -10.24 1.60
CA TYR A 306 0.73 -10.76 2.26
C TYR A 306 -0.18 -9.57 2.58
N PHE A 307 -1.24 -9.38 1.80
CA PHE A 307 -2.32 -8.46 2.12
C PHE A 307 -3.27 -9.13 3.10
N VAL A 308 -3.42 -8.55 4.30
CA VAL A 308 -4.27 -9.07 5.36
C VAL A 308 -5.25 -7.98 5.78
N GLY A 309 -6.54 -8.21 5.59
CA GLY A 309 -7.56 -7.24 5.99
C GLY A 309 -8.97 -7.71 5.68
N PRO A 310 -10.00 -7.14 6.33
CA PRO A 310 -11.40 -7.51 6.10
C PRO A 310 -11.88 -7.14 4.68
N GLU A 311 -11.29 -6.10 4.09
CA GLU A 311 -11.61 -5.57 2.75
C GLU A 311 -10.69 -6.13 1.66
N CYS A 312 -9.80 -7.07 1.99
CA CYS A 312 -9.00 -7.77 0.99
C CYS A 312 -9.91 -8.69 0.18
N ILE A 313 -10.27 -8.26 -1.04
CA ILE A 313 -10.96 -9.09 -2.02
C ILE A 313 -9.89 -9.66 -2.96
N PRO A 314 -9.79 -10.99 -3.14
CA PRO A 314 -8.94 -11.55 -4.18
C PRO A 314 -9.39 -11.04 -5.56
N SER A 315 -8.52 -11.08 -6.57
CA SER A 315 -8.91 -10.81 -7.96
C SER A 315 -10.19 -11.58 -8.34
N THR A 316 -10.94 -11.11 -9.33
CA THR A 316 -12.20 -11.70 -9.85
C THR A 316 -12.21 -13.23 -10.03
N ASP A 317 -11.05 -13.88 -10.13
CA ASP A 317 -10.89 -15.32 -9.91
C ASP A 317 -10.84 -15.65 -8.40
N GLU A 318 -12.01 -15.69 -7.76
CA GLU A 318 -12.21 -15.93 -6.31
C GLU A 318 -11.55 -17.21 -5.75
N THR A 319 -11.04 -18.09 -6.61
CA THR A 319 -10.41 -19.37 -6.22
C THR A 319 -8.91 -19.26 -5.92
N ARG A 320 -8.23 -18.18 -6.32
CA ARG A 320 -6.78 -18.02 -6.10
C ARG A 320 -6.49 -16.84 -5.19
N SER A 321 -6.22 -17.13 -3.92
CA SER A 321 -5.67 -16.18 -2.95
C SER A 321 -4.24 -15.74 -3.28
N THR A 322 -3.58 -16.35 -4.27
CA THR A 322 -2.20 -16.06 -4.64
C THR A 322 -2.09 -15.69 -6.13
N VAL A 323 -1.51 -14.54 -6.40
CA VAL A 323 -1.18 -14.04 -7.74
C VAL A 323 0.34 -14.01 -7.88
N SER A 324 0.89 -14.85 -8.75
CA SER A 324 2.32 -14.79 -9.10
C SER A 324 2.52 -13.75 -10.19
N ILE A 325 3.26 -12.69 -9.87
CA ILE A 325 3.52 -11.56 -10.78
C ILE A 325 4.83 -11.77 -11.54
N SER A 326 5.83 -12.32 -10.87
CA SER A 326 7.09 -12.76 -11.47
C SER A 326 7.56 -14.06 -10.81
N SER A 327 8.65 -14.63 -11.31
CA SER A 327 9.28 -15.80 -10.68
C SER A 327 9.79 -15.54 -9.25
N LYS A 328 9.92 -14.27 -8.85
CA LYS A 328 10.44 -13.85 -7.55
C LYS A 328 9.48 -12.97 -6.74
N LEU A 329 8.32 -12.61 -7.30
CA LEU A 329 7.30 -11.80 -6.63
C LEU A 329 5.95 -12.52 -6.65
N SER A 330 5.43 -12.80 -5.46
CA SER A 330 4.05 -13.28 -5.28
C SER A 330 3.25 -12.36 -4.38
N LEU A 331 1.98 -12.15 -4.73
CA LEU A 331 1.00 -11.41 -3.94
C LEU A 331 -0.01 -12.40 -3.38
N LYS A 332 -0.27 -12.34 -2.08
CA LYS A 332 -1.17 -13.24 -1.37
C LYS A 332 -2.21 -12.43 -0.61
N TYR A 333 -3.47 -12.78 -0.75
CA TYR A 333 -4.62 -12.04 -0.21
C TYR A 333 -5.33 -12.89 0.84
N TYR A 334 -5.46 -12.34 2.04
CA TYR A 334 -6.10 -12.99 3.19
C TYR A 334 -7.19 -12.09 3.75
N LYS A 335 -8.43 -12.56 3.63
CA LYS A 335 -9.59 -11.87 4.19
C LYS A 335 -9.73 -12.21 5.68
N GLY A 336 -9.54 -11.22 6.54
CA GLY A 336 -9.68 -11.37 7.99
C GLY A 336 -8.80 -10.41 8.77
N LEU A 337 -8.97 -10.40 10.09
CA LEU A 337 -8.13 -9.60 10.99
C LEU A 337 -6.84 -10.36 11.30
N PHE A 338 -5.76 -9.61 11.51
CA PHE A 338 -4.44 -10.21 11.73
C PHE A 338 -4.41 -11.11 12.97
N HIS A 339 -5.00 -10.67 14.08
CA HIS A 339 -5.02 -11.43 15.34
C HIS A 339 -5.76 -12.77 15.23
N ASP A 340 -6.74 -12.90 14.33
CA ASP A 340 -7.44 -14.16 14.09
C ASP A 340 -6.62 -15.12 13.21
N LEU A 341 -5.84 -14.55 12.28
CA LEU A 341 -5.12 -15.31 11.26
C LEU A 341 -3.65 -15.60 11.61
N ILE A 342 -3.16 -15.10 12.73
CA ILE A 342 -1.74 -15.14 13.13
C ILE A 342 -1.09 -16.53 12.98
N TRP A 343 -1.81 -17.59 13.36
CA TRP A 343 -1.33 -18.97 13.30
C TRP A 343 -1.12 -19.48 11.87
N SER A 344 -1.76 -18.88 10.88
CA SER A 344 -1.58 -19.19 9.46
C SER A 344 -0.25 -18.68 8.91
N PHE A 345 0.39 -17.73 9.62
CA PHE A 345 1.62 -17.07 9.19
C PHE A 345 2.84 -17.48 10.02
N ALA A 346 2.64 -18.04 11.21
CA ALA A 346 3.71 -18.58 12.03
C ALA A 346 4.48 -19.73 11.32
N PRO A 347 5.77 -19.94 11.64
CA PRO A 347 6.60 -19.16 12.57
C PRO A 347 6.98 -17.79 12.00
N PHE A 348 7.25 -16.81 12.86
CA PHE A 348 7.76 -15.49 12.47
C PHE A 348 9.27 -15.40 12.67
N ASP A 349 9.94 -14.71 11.76
CA ASP A 349 11.38 -14.50 11.72
C ASP A 349 11.71 -13.01 11.49
N PRO A 350 12.24 -12.29 12.50
CA PRO A 350 12.62 -10.89 12.37
C PRO A 350 13.65 -10.58 11.26
N TYR A 351 14.34 -11.59 10.71
CA TYR A 351 15.29 -11.43 9.60
C TYR A 351 14.63 -11.54 8.22
N ASN A 352 13.45 -12.14 8.13
CA ASN A 352 12.73 -12.38 6.88
C ASN A 352 11.35 -11.70 6.83
N ASP A 353 10.79 -11.33 7.97
CA ASP A 353 9.44 -10.79 8.10
C ASP A 353 9.43 -9.32 8.47
N ILE A 354 8.57 -8.57 7.80
CA ILE A 354 8.34 -7.16 8.06
C ILE A 354 6.86 -6.84 7.91
N PHE A 355 6.34 -5.99 8.79
CA PHE A 355 4.95 -5.58 8.83
C PHE A 355 4.78 -4.11 8.44
N PHE A 356 3.74 -3.82 7.68
CA PHE A 356 3.32 -2.50 7.26
C PHE A 356 1.85 -2.29 7.61
N MET A 357 1.54 -1.16 8.22
CA MET A 357 0.19 -0.71 8.54
C MET A 357 0.01 0.66 7.90
N PHE A 358 -0.59 0.70 6.72
CA PHE A 358 -0.76 1.97 6.01
C PHE A 358 -2.03 2.67 6.49
N ASN A 359 -1.88 3.89 7.00
CA ASN A 359 -2.98 4.69 7.52
C ASN A 359 -3.92 3.89 8.45
N PRO A 360 -3.38 3.27 9.53
CA PRO A 360 -4.15 2.35 10.36
C PRO A 360 -5.18 3.09 11.22
N GLY A 361 -4.87 4.31 11.67
CA GLY A 361 -5.70 5.05 12.62
C GLY A 361 -5.77 4.31 13.96
N VAL A 362 -4.61 3.93 14.49
CA VAL A 362 -4.52 3.21 15.79
C VAL A 362 -5.07 4.09 16.91
N GLY A 363 -4.74 5.37 16.93
CA GLY A 363 -5.21 6.35 17.91
C GLY A 363 -6.59 6.92 17.61
N HIS A 364 -7.22 6.55 16.49
CA HIS A 364 -8.55 7.05 16.15
C HIS A 364 -9.64 6.29 16.94
N PRO A 365 -10.60 6.97 17.61
CA PRO A 365 -11.54 6.33 18.54
C PRO A 365 -12.37 5.19 17.94
N VAL A 366 -12.71 5.28 16.65
CA VAL A 366 -13.53 4.27 15.96
C VAL A 366 -12.77 2.97 15.68
N THR A 367 -11.47 3.07 15.38
CA THR A 367 -10.65 1.95 14.90
C THR A 367 -9.71 1.40 15.96
N HIS A 368 -9.47 2.15 17.04
CA HIS A 368 -8.60 1.77 18.16
C HIS A 368 -8.94 0.40 18.75
N SER A 369 -10.21 0.14 19.04
CA SER A 369 -10.67 -1.12 19.64
C SER A 369 -10.38 -2.34 18.76
N GLN A 370 -10.45 -2.16 17.43
CA GLN A 370 -10.18 -3.21 16.45
C GLN A 370 -8.67 -3.45 16.26
N TRP A 371 -7.85 -2.40 16.38
CA TRP A 371 -6.40 -2.49 16.23
C TRP A 371 -5.69 -3.04 17.46
N LYS A 372 -6.18 -2.72 18.67
CA LYS A 372 -5.55 -3.12 19.94
C LYS A 372 -5.11 -4.60 19.99
N PRO A 373 -5.99 -5.61 19.75
CA PRO A 373 -5.57 -7.01 19.77
C PRO A 373 -4.53 -7.34 18.69
N SER A 374 -4.59 -6.71 17.52
CA SER A 374 -3.59 -6.88 16.46
C SER A 374 -2.23 -6.33 16.88
N ILE A 375 -2.18 -5.16 17.53
CA ILE A 375 -0.94 -4.54 18.00
C ILE A 375 -0.28 -5.40 19.07
N GLU A 376 -1.05 -5.90 20.05
CA GLU A 376 -0.52 -6.80 21.09
C GLU A 376 0.13 -8.04 20.47
N LYS A 377 -0.53 -8.67 19.49
CA LYS A 377 -0.01 -9.80 18.73
C LYS A 377 1.21 -9.45 17.87
N LEU A 378 1.24 -8.28 17.27
CA LEU A 378 2.40 -7.81 16.51
C LEU A 378 3.65 -7.67 17.40
N LEU A 379 3.51 -7.16 18.62
CA LEU A 379 4.62 -7.03 19.57
C LEU A 379 5.17 -8.40 20.03
N GLU A 380 4.37 -9.46 20.00
CA GLU A 380 4.83 -10.84 20.25
C GLU A 380 5.78 -11.33 19.15
N THR A 381 5.60 -10.90 17.89
CA THR A 381 6.40 -11.36 16.75
C THR A 381 7.87 -10.91 16.76
N LYS A 382 8.19 -9.83 17.48
CA LYS A 382 9.52 -9.17 17.50
C LYS A 382 10.03 -8.69 16.14
N CYS A 383 9.22 -8.77 15.10
CA CYS A 383 9.54 -8.32 13.76
C CYS A 383 9.44 -6.80 13.65
N ALA A 384 10.07 -6.23 12.63
CA ALA A 384 9.96 -4.80 12.36
C ALA A 384 8.55 -4.45 11.85
N ILE A 385 7.95 -3.41 12.43
CA ILE A 385 6.61 -2.92 12.07
C ILE A 385 6.72 -1.45 11.70
N PHE A 386 6.12 -1.05 10.57
CA PHE A 386 6.05 0.33 10.13
C PHE A 386 4.60 0.76 9.94
N GLY A 387 4.26 1.91 10.50
CA GLY A 387 2.96 2.55 10.35
C GLY A 387 3.06 3.85 9.57
N THR A 388 2.00 4.24 8.86
CA THR A 388 1.91 5.56 8.21
C THR A 388 0.69 6.33 8.67
N GLY A 389 0.77 7.67 8.62
CA GLY A 389 -0.35 8.57 8.92
C GLY A 389 -0.75 9.38 7.68
N PHE A 390 -1.98 9.92 7.65
CA PHE A 390 -2.44 10.76 6.53
C PHE A 390 -2.29 12.27 6.78
N SER A 391 -1.97 12.63 8.03
CA SER A 391 -1.68 13.99 8.48
C SER A 391 -0.69 13.93 9.66
N GLN A 392 -0.16 15.08 10.06
CA GLN A 392 0.69 15.14 11.25
C GLN A 392 -0.10 14.78 12.52
N THR A 393 -1.32 15.30 12.66
CA THR A 393 -2.20 15.02 13.82
C THR A 393 -2.52 13.53 13.95
N ASP A 394 -2.79 12.86 12.84
CA ASP A 394 -3.03 11.41 12.79
C ASP A 394 -1.79 10.62 13.24
N LEU A 395 -0.61 11.02 12.75
CA LEU A 395 0.68 10.42 13.12
C LEU A 395 0.96 10.58 14.63
N ASP A 396 0.73 11.78 15.17
CA ASP A 396 0.96 12.09 16.58
C ASP A 396 -0.02 11.33 17.47
N ASN A 397 -1.30 11.25 17.08
CA ASN A 397 -2.31 10.47 17.81
C ASN A 397 -1.93 8.99 17.86
N ASP A 398 -1.59 8.38 16.73
CA ASP A 398 -1.20 6.96 16.67
C ASP A 398 0.03 6.68 17.55
N THR A 399 1.04 7.53 17.50
CA THR A 399 2.30 7.33 18.23
C THR A 399 2.18 7.62 19.72
N ASN A 400 1.34 8.59 20.11
CA ASN A 400 1.00 8.84 21.50
C ASN A 400 0.21 7.67 22.10
N THR A 401 -0.79 7.14 21.39
CA THR A 401 -1.55 5.96 21.83
C THR A 401 -0.64 4.74 22.02
N LEU A 402 0.24 4.46 21.05
CA LEU A 402 1.21 3.36 21.14
C LEU A 402 2.16 3.54 22.33
N THR A 403 2.62 4.76 22.59
CA THR A 403 3.50 5.06 23.73
C THR A 403 2.76 4.86 25.06
N SER A 404 1.53 5.35 25.16
CA SER A 404 0.74 5.27 26.40
C SER A 404 0.31 3.85 26.76
N GLU A 405 -0.03 3.03 25.76
CA GLU A 405 -0.58 1.69 25.99
C GLU A 405 0.49 0.59 26.01
N HIS A 406 1.61 0.79 25.30
CA HIS A 406 2.60 -0.27 25.05
C HIS A 406 4.07 0.15 25.21
N GLY A 407 4.37 1.35 25.75
CA GLY A 407 5.74 1.86 25.86
C GLY A 407 6.68 0.97 26.70
N ASP A 408 6.13 0.16 27.61
CA ASP A 408 6.87 -0.83 28.38
C ASP A 408 7.33 -2.03 27.54
N LYS A 409 6.58 -2.39 26.49
CA LYS A 409 6.81 -3.58 25.63
C LYS A 409 7.34 -3.24 24.23
N LEU A 410 7.38 -1.96 23.86
CA LEU A 410 7.70 -1.48 22.52
C LEU A 410 9.08 -0.81 22.47
N ASP A 411 9.85 -1.10 21.42
CA ASP A 411 11.02 -0.34 21.03
C ASP A 411 10.73 0.42 19.73
N TRP A 412 10.96 1.73 19.74
CA TRP A 412 10.88 2.55 18.52
C TRP A 412 12.01 2.19 17.57
N LEU A 413 11.67 1.96 16.30
CA LEU A 413 12.61 1.74 15.19
C LEU A 413 12.84 3.03 14.40
N LEU A 414 11.77 3.78 14.15
CA LEU A 414 11.78 5.02 13.41
C LEU A 414 10.86 6.00 14.14
N THR A 415 11.41 7.12 14.58
CA THR A 415 10.60 8.20 15.16
C THR A 415 9.64 8.76 14.11
N PRO A 416 8.49 9.32 14.52
CA PRO A 416 7.53 9.91 13.59
C PRO A 416 8.21 10.96 12.71
N THR A 417 8.21 10.74 11.39
CA THR A 417 8.87 11.62 10.42
C THR A 417 8.06 11.69 9.14
N LYS A 418 8.31 12.71 8.30
CA LYS A 418 7.66 12.83 7.00
C LYS A 418 8.16 11.75 6.05
N ASN A 419 7.26 11.11 5.32
CA ASN A 419 7.63 10.14 4.30
C ASN A 419 8.03 10.86 2.99
N PRO A 420 9.26 10.64 2.46
CA PRO A 420 9.68 11.19 1.17
C PRO A 420 8.79 10.75 0.00
N PHE A 421 8.11 9.61 0.14
CA PHE A 421 7.24 9.00 -0.85
C PHE A 421 5.76 9.10 -0.50
N SER A 422 5.38 10.13 0.27
CA SER A 422 3.98 10.48 0.48
C SER A 422 3.26 10.77 -0.86
N SER A 423 1.98 10.43 -0.94
CA SER A 423 1.14 10.80 -2.09
C SER A 423 1.02 12.32 -2.17
N LEU A 424 1.27 12.89 -3.35
CA LEU A 424 1.09 14.33 -3.58
C LEU A 424 -0.36 14.70 -3.91
N LYS A 425 -1.16 13.70 -4.31
CA LYS A 425 -2.61 13.84 -4.43
C LYS A 425 -3.26 13.95 -3.05
N LYS A 426 -4.09 14.98 -2.87
CA LYS A 426 -4.97 15.16 -1.71
C LYS A 426 -6.32 14.51 -1.99
N ASP A 427 -6.79 13.70 -1.05
CA ASP A 427 -8.13 13.12 -1.09
C ASP A 427 -9.02 13.81 -0.06
N PHE A 428 -10.09 14.44 -0.55
CA PHE A 428 -11.02 15.22 0.28
C PHE A 428 -12.12 14.33 0.87
N GLY A 429 -12.48 14.62 2.12
CA GLY A 429 -13.64 14.02 2.77
C GLY A 429 -14.93 14.44 2.07
N LEU A 430 -15.82 13.49 1.79
CA LEU A 430 -17.11 13.79 1.14
C LEU A 430 -18.08 14.52 2.08
N ASN A 431 -17.93 14.31 3.40
CA ASN A 431 -18.77 14.93 4.43
C ASN A 431 -18.29 16.36 4.78
N ASP A 432 -17.00 16.62 4.65
CA ASP A 432 -16.40 17.93 4.90
C ASP A 432 -15.22 18.16 3.94
N LEU A 433 -15.40 19.09 3.01
CA LEU A 433 -14.42 19.43 1.99
C LEU A 433 -13.24 20.27 2.52
N ARG A 434 -13.27 20.70 3.79
CA ARG A 434 -12.12 21.32 4.46
C ARG A 434 -11.14 20.27 4.99
N VAL A 435 -11.59 19.03 5.14
CA VAL A 435 -10.76 17.93 5.62
C VAL A 435 -10.24 17.15 4.42
N TRP A 436 -8.92 17.01 4.35
CA TRP A 436 -8.27 16.16 3.35
C TRP A 436 -7.19 15.29 3.97
N ALA A 437 -6.94 14.17 3.31
CA ALA A 437 -5.91 13.20 3.64
C ALA A 437 -4.85 13.15 2.55
N MET A 438 -3.59 12.98 2.93
CA MET A 438 -2.51 12.62 2.01
C MET A 438 -2.05 11.21 2.36
N SER A 439 -2.27 10.24 1.46
CA SER A 439 -1.85 8.86 1.71
C SER A 439 -0.35 8.78 2.01
N ASN A 440 -0.01 8.05 3.06
CA ASN A 440 1.35 7.92 3.57
C ASN A 440 2.09 9.25 3.83
N TYR A 441 1.42 10.29 4.31
CA TYR A 441 2.02 11.58 4.66
C TYR A 441 3.26 11.43 5.56
N GLY A 442 3.09 10.73 6.68
CA GLY A 442 4.14 10.47 7.67
C GLY A 442 4.35 8.98 7.87
N ILE A 443 5.48 8.63 8.47
CA ILE A 443 5.86 7.27 8.77
C ILE A 443 6.51 7.18 10.16
N TYR A 444 6.26 6.07 10.85
CA TYR A 444 6.90 5.68 12.09
C TYR A 444 7.16 4.18 12.08
N GLY A 445 8.01 3.69 12.97
CA GLY A 445 8.33 2.27 13.05
C GLY A 445 8.63 1.83 14.46
N PHE A 446 8.27 0.60 14.78
CA PHE A 446 8.40 0.02 16.10
C PHE A 446 8.53 -1.51 16.04
N ARG A 447 8.90 -2.13 17.16
CA ARG A 447 8.86 -3.59 17.35
C ARG A 447 8.60 -3.92 18.82
N GLY A 448 8.27 -5.18 19.10
CA GLY A 448 8.26 -5.66 20.47
C GLY A 448 9.68 -5.85 21.04
N LYS A 449 9.86 -5.53 22.33
CA LYS A 449 11.13 -5.71 23.05
C LYS A 449 11.56 -7.17 23.09
N LEU A 450 12.85 -7.40 22.93
CA LEU A 450 13.48 -8.73 23.02
C LEU A 450 13.74 -9.16 24.48
N TYR A 451 13.88 -8.20 25.41
CA TYR A 451 14.19 -8.47 26.81
C TYR A 451 13.12 -7.85 27.71
N GLU A 452 12.51 -8.67 28.57
CA GLU A 452 11.84 -8.16 29.77
C GLU A 452 12.94 -7.76 30.76
N VAL A 453 13.27 -6.47 30.83
CA VAL A 453 14.06 -5.98 31.96
C VAL A 453 13.15 -6.11 33.17
N LYS A 454 13.37 -7.14 33.99
CA LYS A 454 12.78 -7.20 35.33
C LYS A 454 13.33 -5.99 36.08
N SER A 455 12.50 -4.97 36.25
CA SER A 455 12.73 -3.92 37.22
C SER A 455 12.66 -4.57 38.61
N THR A 456 13.79 -5.04 39.11
CA THR A 456 13.96 -5.42 40.51
C THR A 456 14.11 -4.18 41.37
#